data_AF-A0AB72ZST0-F1
#
_entry.id   AF-A0AB72ZST0-F1
#
_cell.length_a   1.000
_cell.length_b   1.000
_cell.length_c   1.000
_cell.angle_alpha   90.00
_cell.angle_beta   90.00
_cell.angle_gamma   90.00
#
_symmetry.space_group_name_H-M   'P 1'
#
loop_
_entity.id
_entity.type
_entity.pdbx_description
1 polymer ?
#
loop_
_entity_poly.entity_id
_entity_poly.type
_entity_poly.pdbx_seq_one_letter_code
_entity_poly.pdbx_strand_id
1 'polypeptide(L)'
;PYTFFFPKFEATSTSISDTNTQRVFETLNKIKTNLVMKYLDNNPFANTCGNQSKNDCWQNFTPQTAEEFTNLMLNMIAVLDSQSWGDAILNAPFEFTNKGGGGECDTSKENDCVNPGTNGVVNSQNKSYVLNKQDIVNKFRNKADLDVVVLKDSGVVGLGSDITPSNNDDGKHYGQLGVVASALDPKKLFGNDLKTINLADLRTILHEFSHTKGYTHNGNMTYQRVPTGQSENG
;
A
#
# COMPACT_ATOMS: atom_id res chain seq x y z
N PRO A 1 26.36 -29.50 -12.91
CA PRO A 1 25.68 -28.44 -12.13
C PRO A 1 26.38 -27.09 -12.33
N TYR A 2 25.76 -26.16 -13.06
CA TYR A 2 26.30 -24.82 -13.24
C TYR A 2 25.80 -23.94 -12.09
N THR A 3 26.71 -23.54 -11.20
CA THR A 3 26.45 -22.54 -10.17
C THR A 3 26.59 -21.17 -10.83
N PHE A 4 25.48 -20.48 -11.08
CA PHE A 4 25.52 -19.10 -11.54
C PHE A 4 25.91 -18.18 -10.38
N PHE A 5 27.05 -17.50 -10.52
CA PHE A 5 27.49 -16.46 -9.61
C PHE A 5 26.96 -15.12 -10.15
N PHE A 6 25.96 -14.55 -9.51
CA PHE A 6 25.54 -13.17 -9.80
C PHE A 6 26.46 -12.22 -9.02
N PRO A 7 27.24 -11.35 -9.68
CA PRO A 7 28.03 -10.35 -8.98
C PRO A 7 27.10 -9.46 -8.17
N LYS A 8 27.46 -9.19 -6.91
CA LYS A 8 26.78 -8.15 -6.14
C LYS A 8 27.29 -6.80 -6.67
N PHE A 9 26.42 -6.05 -7.34
CA PHE A 9 26.71 -4.68 -7.76
C PHE A 9 26.22 -3.72 -6.68
N GLU A 10 27.08 -2.76 -6.32
CA GLU A 10 26.70 -1.61 -5.52
C GLU A 10 26.87 -0.37 -6.40
N ALA A 11 25.81 0.43 -6.49
CA ALA A 11 25.79 1.66 -7.26
C ALA A 11 25.50 2.83 -6.33
N THR A 12 26.05 4.00 -6.64
CA THR A 12 25.77 5.24 -5.94
C THR A 12 25.72 6.38 -6.94
N SER A 13 24.92 7.41 -6.66
CA SER A 13 24.96 8.64 -7.44
C SER A 13 26.26 9.39 -7.18
N THR A 14 26.74 10.11 -8.20
CA THR A 14 27.91 10.98 -8.08
C THR A 14 27.53 12.43 -8.37
N SER A 15 28.44 13.38 -8.15
CA SER A 15 28.21 14.79 -8.45
C SER A 15 27.94 15.09 -9.94
N ILE A 16 28.27 14.15 -10.84
CA ILE A 16 27.99 14.25 -12.28
C ILE A 16 26.67 13.58 -12.68
N SER A 17 26.07 12.78 -11.79
CA SER A 17 24.74 12.20 -12.04
C SER A 17 23.70 13.31 -12.16
N ASP A 18 22.72 13.14 -13.04
CA ASP A 18 21.61 14.09 -13.12
C ASP A 18 20.77 14.09 -11.83
N THR A 19 19.97 15.14 -11.65
CA THR A 19 19.16 15.35 -10.44
C THR A 19 18.19 14.20 -10.17
N ASN A 20 17.63 13.55 -11.20
CA ASN A 20 16.71 12.42 -11.00
C ASN A 20 17.47 11.21 -10.47
N THR A 21 18.63 10.90 -11.06
CA THR A 21 19.50 9.82 -10.58
C THR A 21 19.91 10.06 -9.12
N GLN A 22 20.35 11.27 -8.76
CA GLN A 22 20.70 11.61 -7.38
C GLN A 22 19.52 11.42 -6.43
N ARG A 23 18.33 11.92 -6.81
CA ARG A 23 17.11 11.77 -6.00
C ARG A 23 16.75 10.30 -5.79
N VAL A 24 16.88 9.45 -6.82
CA VAL A 24 16.61 8.01 -6.70
C VAL A 24 17.56 7.38 -5.69
N PHE A 25 18.87 7.63 -5.77
CA PHE A 25 19.84 7.07 -4.83
C PHE A 25 19.66 7.61 -3.40
N GLU A 26 19.31 8.89 -3.23
CA GLU A 26 18.96 9.44 -1.92
C GLU A 26 17.73 8.76 -1.31
N THR A 27 16.70 8.50 -2.13
CA THR A 27 15.49 7.78 -1.72
C THR A 27 15.82 6.34 -1.35
N LEU A 28 16.57 5.62 -2.19
CA LEU A 28 17.00 4.24 -1.92
C LEU A 28 17.81 4.14 -0.62
N ASN A 29 18.69 5.11 -0.35
CA ASN A 29 19.47 5.16 0.89
C ASN A 29 18.63 5.39 2.16
N LYS A 30 17.40 5.91 2.02
CA LYS A 30 16.47 6.11 3.15
C LYS A 30 15.62 4.86 3.42
N ILE A 31 15.48 3.97 2.45
CA ILE A 31 14.71 2.74 2.58
C ILE A 31 15.47 1.75 3.46
N LYS A 32 14.81 1.30 4.53
CA LYS A 32 15.27 0.30 5.49
C LYS A 32 14.42 -0.98 5.43
N THR A 33 13.18 -0.85 4.96
CA THR A 33 12.27 -1.97 4.79
C THR A 33 12.78 -2.91 3.69
N ASN A 34 12.86 -4.20 4.01
CA ASN A 34 13.21 -5.23 3.04
C ASN A 34 11.94 -5.65 2.27
N LEU A 35 11.70 -5.00 1.14
CA LEU A 35 10.60 -5.32 0.23
C LEU A 35 11.14 -6.03 -1.01
N VAL A 36 10.63 -7.23 -1.27
CA VAL A 36 10.83 -7.95 -2.54
C VAL A 36 9.57 -7.80 -3.37
N MET A 37 9.68 -7.20 -4.55
CA MET A 37 8.57 -7.13 -5.50
C MET A 37 8.70 -8.21 -6.56
N LYS A 38 7.61 -8.92 -6.84
CA LYS A 38 7.51 -9.94 -7.89
C LYS A 38 6.48 -9.50 -8.92
N TYR A 39 6.93 -9.23 -10.14
CA TYR A 39 6.07 -8.85 -11.25
C TYR A 39 5.47 -10.12 -11.86
N LEU A 40 4.16 -10.30 -11.70
CA LEU A 40 3.48 -11.51 -12.16
C LEU A 40 3.09 -11.41 -13.64
N ASP A 41 3.18 -12.55 -14.31
CA ASP A 41 2.67 -12.83 -15.65
C ASP A 41 1.38 -13.67 -15.59
N ASN A 42 0.69 -13.62 -14.46
CA ASN A 42 -0.62 -14.22 -14.25
C ASN A 42 -1.44 -13.37 -13.28
N ASN A 43 -2.74 -13.64 -13.20
CA ASN A 43 -3.63 -12.93 -12.30
C ASN A 43 -3.79 -13.64 -10.95
N PRO A 44 -3.26 -13.07 -9.85
CA PRO A 44 -3.54 -13.59 -8.51
C PRO A 44 -4.99 -13.35 -8.05
N PHE A 45 -5.71 -12.38 -8.65
CA PHE A 45 -7.05 -11.93 -8.27
C PHE A 45 -8.19 -12.52 -9.11
N ALA A 46 -7.95 -13.68 -9.70
CA ALA A 46 -8.87 -14.40 -10.59
C ALA A 46 -10.35 -14.42 -10.16
N ASN A 47 -10.60 -14.55 -8.86
CA ASN A 47 -11.94 -14.70 -8.31
C ASN A 47 -12.56 -13.36 -7.86
N THR A 48 -11.81 -12.27 -7.96
CA THR A 48 -12.19 -10.94 -7.43
C THR A 48 -12.54 -9.96 -8.55
N CYS A 49 -12.13 -10.24 -9.79
CA CYS A 49 -12.37 -9.40 -10.96
C CYS A 49 -13.77 -9.56 -11.59
N GLY A 50 -14.83 -9.32 -10.83
CA GLY A 50 -16.21 -9.46 -11.35
C GLY A 50 -16.50 -10.82 -12.01
N ASN A 51 -17.60 -10.92 -12.76
CA ASN A 51 -17.99 -12.15 -13.47
C ASN A 51 -17.12 -12.45 -14.72
N GLN A 52 -15.84 -12.09 -14.71
CA GLN A 52 -14.93 -12.30 -15.85
C GLN A 52 -14.08 -13.56 -15.67
N SER A 53 -13.60 -14.11 -16.78
CA SER A 53 -12.69 -15.26 -16.74
C SER A 53 -11.29 -14.84 -16.24
N LYS A 54 -10.52 -15.80 -15.71
CA LYS A 54 -9.17 -15.61 -15.12
C LYS A 54 -8.22 -14.71 -15.93
N ASN A 55 -8.41 -14.65 -17.25
CA ASN A 55 -7.48 -14.07 -18.21
C ASN A 55 -7.84 -12.66 -18.67
N ASP A 56 -9.04 -12.17 -18.37
CA ASP A 56 -9.52 -10.92 -18.98
C ASP A 56 -9.28 -9.69 -18.11
N CYS A 57 -9.09 -9.88 -16.80
CA CYS A 57 -9.06 -8.76 -15.86
C CYS A 57 -7.66 -8.24 -15.49
N TRP A 58 -6.65 -8.64 -16.24
CA TRP A 58 -5.26 -8.24 -16.03
C TRP A 58 -4.54 -8.11 -17.37
N GLN A 59 -3.35 -7.53 -17.36
CA GLN A 59 -2.51 -7.39 -18.55
C GLN A 59 -1.03 -7.52 -18.20
N ASN A 60 -0.24 -7.95 -19.18
CA ASN A 60 1.21 -7.98 -19.05
C ASN A 60 1.77 -6.59 -18.77
N PHE A 61 2.84 -6.55 -17.98
CA PHE A 61 3.62 -5.34 -17.81
C PHE A 61 4.23 -4.90 -19.14
N THR A 62 4.13 -3.61 -19.42
CA THR A 62 5.01 -2.95 -20.39
C THR A 62 6.22 -2.40 -19.64
N PRO A 63 7.32 -2.04 -20.33
CA PRO A 63 8.43 -1.36 -19.68
C PRO A 63 7.99 -0.12 -18.88
N GLN A 64 7.03 0.64 -19.43
CA GLN A 64 6.48 1.83 -18.78
C GLN A 64 5.72 1.49 -17.49
N THR A 65 4.79 0.54 -17.53
CA THR A 65 4.02 0.22 -16.31
C THR A 65 4.88 -0.44 -15.24
N ALA A 66 5.92 -1.20 -15.63
CA ALA A 66 6.89 -1.73 -14.68
C ALA A 66 7.70 -0.59 -14.02
N GLU A 67 8.14 0.40 -14.79
CA GLU A 67 8.84 1.58 -14.27
C GLU A 67 7.96 2.40 -13.32
N GLU A 68 6.73 2.74 -13.73
CA GLU A 68 5.81 3.57 -12.94
C GLU A 68 5.42 2.87 -11.63
N PHE A 69 5.14 1.56 -11.67
CA PHE A 69 4.86 0.78 -10.47
C PHE A 69 6.08 0.73 -9.54
N THR A 70 7.28 0.46 -10.08
CA THR A 70 8.52 0.47 -9.29
C THR A 70 8.71 1.83 -8.61
N ASN A 71 8.59 2.92 -9.36
CA ASN A 71 8.79 4.28 -8.85
C ASN A 71 7.78 4.65 -7.76
N LEU A 72 6.51 4.28 -7.95
CA LEU A 72 5.47 4.43 -6.94
C LEU A 72 5.84 3.70 -5.65
N MET A 73 6.22 2.43 -5.75
CA MET A 73 6.56 1.62 -4.58
C MET A 73 7.81 2.12 -3.87
N LEU A 74 8.85 2.54 -4.60
CA LEU A 74 10.03 3.16 -4.00
C LEU A 74 9.68 4.43 -3.22
N ASN A 75 8.85 5.31 -3.81
CA ASN A 75 8.40 6.52 -3.13
C ASN A 75 7.58 6.19 -1.88
N MET A 76 6.64 5.22 -1.97
CA MET A 76 5.81 4.80 -0.85
C MET A 76 6.64 4.23 0.30
N ILE A 77 7.56 3.29 0.02
CA ILE A 77 8.40 2.70 1.07
C ILE A 77 9.31 3.75 1.70
N ALA A 78 9.88 4.67 0.92
CA ALA A 78 10.69 5.76 1.48
C ALA A 78 9.89 6.67 2.42
N VAL A 79 8.61 6.93 2.12
CA VAL A 79 7.71 7.65 3.03
C VAL A 79 7.44 6.82 4.30
N LEU A 80 7.11 5.54 4.16
CA LEU A 80 6.83 4.67 5.32
C LEU A 80 8.05 4.50 6.24
N ASP A 81 9.26 4.44 5.68
CA ASP A 81 10.52 4.39 6.43
C ASP A 81 10.93 5.75 7.02
N SER A 82 10.33 6.85 6.55
CA SER A 82 10.64 8.18 7.07
C SER A 82 10.28 8.31 8.54
N GLN A 83 11.10 9.04 9.29
CA GLN A 83 10.81 9.36 10.69
C GLN A 83 9.50 10.14 10.81
N SER A 84 9.26 11.11 9.92
CA SER A 84 8.04 11.93 9.91
C SER A 84 6.76 11.10 9.82
N TRP A 85 6.73 10.05 9.00
CA TRP A 85 5.56 9.18 8.91
C TRP A 85 5.36 8.38 10.20
N GLY A 86 6.44 7.79 10.74
CA GLY A 86 6.38 7.05 12.00
C GLY A 86 5.87 7.93 13.15
N ASP A 87 6.43 9.14 13.27
CA ASP A 87 6.02 10.11 14.28
C ASP A 87 4.55 10.54 14.09
N ALA A 88 4.08 10.71 12.85
CA ALA A 88 2.68 11.03 12.57
C ALA A 88 1.73 9.92 13.05
N ILE A 89 2.09 8.63 12.86
CA ILE A 89 1.29 7.51 13.36
C ILE A 89 1.31 7.45 14.89
N LEU A 90 2.49 7.56 15.51
CA LEU A 90 2.64 7.49 16.97
C LEU A 90 1.91 8.64 17.68
N ASN A 91 1.94 9.84 17.09
CA ASN A 91 1.33 11.04 17.67
C ASN A 91 -0.09 11.32 17.16
N ALA A 92 -0.68 10.42 16.34
CA ALA A 92 -2.02 10.63 15.80
C ALA A 92 -3.04 10.93 16.92
N PRO A 93 -3.86 11.97 16.81
CA PRO A 93 -4.81 12.37 17.86
C PRO A 93 -6.09 11.50 17.88
N PHE A 94 -6.05 10.33 17.24
CA PHE A 94 -7.17 9.40 17.14
C PHE A 94 -6.69 7.96 17.26
N GLU A 95 -7.63 7.06 17.56
CA GLU A 95 -7.42 5.62 17.63
C GLU A 95 -7.49 5.01 16.23
N PHE A 96 -6.49 4.19 15.92
CA PHE A 96 -6.52 3.33 14.75
C PHE A 96 -7.25 2.04 15.08
N THR A 97 -8.01 1.51 14.13
CA THR A 97 -8.88 0.36 14.37
C THR A 97 -8.91 -0.59 13.20
N ASN A 98 -9.07 -1.88 13.49
CA ASN A 98 -9.24 -2.91 12.48
C ASN A 98 -10.01 -4.11 13.04
N LYS A 99 -11.21 -4.36 12.52
CA LYS A 99 -12.01 -5.55 12.85
C LYS A 99 -11.83 -6.61 11.77
N GLY A 100 -11.13 -7.69 12.14
CA GLY A 100 -10.95 -8.86 11.28
C GLY A 100 -12.26 -9.60 11.01
N GLY A 101 -12.39 -10.20 9.82
CA GLY A 101 -13.55 -11.00 9.43
C GLY A 101 -14.88 -10.26 9.32
N GLY A 102 -14.88 -8.93 9.50
CA GLY A 102 -16.05 -8.09 9.23
C GLY A 102 -16.15 -7.78 7.75
N GLY A 103 -17.37 -7.83 7.19
CA GLY A 103 -17.65 -7.28 5.86
C GLY A 103 -17.47 -5.76 5.82
N GLU A 104 -17.81 -5.17 4.68
CA GLU A 104 -17.83 -3.72 4.50
C GLU A 104 -18.48 -3.01 5.69
N CYS A 105 -17.81 -1.97 6.19
CA CYS A 105 -18.52 -0.98 6.98
C CYS A 105 -19.22 -0.04 5.98
N ASP A 106 -20.41 -0.45 5.55
CA ASP A 106 -21.30 0.29 4.67
C ASP A 106 -22.38 1.03 5.47
N THR A 107 -23.11 1.94 4.81
CA THR A 107 -24.18 2.74 5.42
C THR A 107 -25.37 1.89 5.91
N SER A 108 -25.52 0.65 5.44
CA SER A 108 -26.58 -0.26 5.88
C SER A 108 -26.23 -1.00 7.18
N LYS A 109 -24.94 -0.99 7.58
CA LYS A 109 -24.41 -1.67 8.77
C LYS A 109 -23.56 -0.76 9.64
N GLU A 110 -23.92 0.53 9.69
CA GLU A 110 -23.15 1.55 10.43
C GLU A 110 -22.91 1.17 11.91
N ASN A 111 -23.84 0.46 12.54
CA ASN A 111 -23.70 -0.01 13.93
C ASN A 111 -22.60 -1.08 14.13
N ASP A 112 -22.19 -1.78 13.06
CA ASP A 112 -21.13 -2.80 13.11
C ASP A 112 -19.74 -2.23 12.83
N CYS A 113 -19.67 -0.94 12.50
CA CYS A 113 -18.46 -0.21 12.16
C CYS A 113 -17.62 0.14 13.38
N VAL A 114 -16.32 -0.10 13.30
CA VAL A 114 -15.37 0.16 14.38
C VAL A 114 -14.53 1.40 14.11
N ASN A 115 -15.15 2.55 13.85
CA ASN A 115 -14.41 3.80 13.59
C ASN A 115 -14.35 4.70 14.83
N PRO A 116 -13.27 5.48 15.02
CA PRO A 116 -13.25 6.52 16.04
C PRO A 116 -14.34 7.55 15.77
N GLY A 117 -15.03 8.00 16.82
CA GLY A 117 -15.98 9.11 16.74
C GLY A 117 -15.25 10.44 16.51
N THR A 118 -15.98 11.55 16.41
CA THR A 118 -15.42 12.89 16.12
C THR A 118 -14.36 13.37 17.13
N ASN A 119 -14.36 12.81 18.34
CA ASN A 119 -13.38 13.04 19.39
C ASN A 119 -12.09 12.19 19.24
N GLY A 120 -11.96 11.41 18.16
CA GLY A 120 -10.81 10.54 17.90
C GLY A 120 -10.84 9.20 18.63
N VAL A 121 -11.93 8.86 19.32
CA VAL A 121 -11.97 7.70 20.22
C VAL A 121 -13.13 6.78 19.83
N VAL A 122 -12.92 5.46 19.85
CA VAL A 122 -14.02 4.49 19.65
C VAL A 122 -14.92 4.38 20.87
N ASN A 123 -16.14 3.89 20.68
CA ASN A 123 -17.01 3.50 21.78
C ASN A 123 -16.35 2.39 22.65
N SER A 124 -16.77 2.28 23.91
CA SER A 124 -16.15 1.32 24.85
C SER A 124 -16.28 -0.14 24.41
N GLN A 125 -17.30 -0.47 23.62
CA GLN A 125 -17.56 -1.82 23.11
C GLN A 125 -16.56 -2.24 22.03
N ASN A 126 -16.00 -1.28 21.29
CA ASN A 126 -15.08 -1.52 20.18
C ASN A 126 -13.60 -1.40 20.57
N LYS A 127 -13.29 -1.21 21.86
CA LYS A 127 -11.91 -1.01 22.34
C LYS A 127 -10.97 -2.16 22.03
N SER A 128 -11.48 -3.38 21.93
CA SER A 128 -10.69 -4.56 21.54
C SER A 128 -10.17 -4.52 20.10
N TYR A 129 -10.75 -3.67 19.23
CA TYR A 129 -10.33 -3.50 17.85
C TYR A 129 -9.32 -2.36 17.66
N VAL A 130 -8.98 -1.63 18.74
CA VAL A 130 -7.99 -0.56 18.70
C VAL A 130 -6.60 -1.16 18.51
N LEU A 131 -5.88 -0.63 17.54
CA LEU A 131 -4.54 -1.04 17.19
C LEU A 131 -3.50 -0.27 18.01
N ASN A 132 -2.45 -0.99 18.42
CA ASN A 132 -1.27 -0.34 18.96
C ASN A 132 -0.55 0.42 17.83
N LYS A 133 -0.24 1.70 18.06
CA LYS A 133 0.39 2.56 17.05
C LYS A 133 1.80 2.11 16.66
N GLN A 134 2.58 1.57 17.59
CA GLN A 134 3.91 1.05 17.29
C GLN A 134 3.80 -0.21 16.41
N ASP A 135 2.80 -1.06 16.66
CA ASP A 135 2.57 -2.25 15.83
C ASP A 135 2.17 -1.87 14.40
N ILE A 136 1.44 -0.77 14.20
CA ILE A 136 1.16 -0.23 12.86
C ILE A 136 2.45 0.15 12.16
N VAL A 137 3.31 0.94 12.81
CA VAL A 137 4.61 1.34 12.26
C VAL A 137 5.44 0.11 11.91
N ASN A 138 5.51 -0.87 12.81
CA ASN A 138 6.26 -2.11 12.61
C ASN A 138 5.69 -2.93 11.43
N LYS A 139 4.36 -3.00 11.31
CA LYS A 139 3.68 -3.77 10.27
C LYS A 139 3.86 -3.17 8.87
N PHE A 140 3.93 -1.85 8.75
CA PHE A 140 4.23 -1.23 7.45
C PHE A 140 5.73 -1.32 7.08
N ARG A 141 6.61 -1.44 8.07
CA ARG A 141 8.08 -1.54 7.89
C ARG A 141 8.66 -2.96 7.94
N ASN A 142 7.80 -3.97 8.08
CA ASN A 142 8.24 -5.35 8.15
C ASN A 142 8.79 -5.84 6.80
N LYS A 143 9.59 -6.91 6.86
CA LYS A 143 10.03 -7.59 5.65
C LYS A 143 8.80 -8.07 4.89
N ALA A 144 8.77 -7.87 3.58
CA ALA A 144 7.62 -8.29 2.78
C ALA A 144 8.01 -8.77 1.40
N ASP A 145 7.29 -9.78 0.92
CA ASP A 145 7.24 -10.19 -0.47
C ASP A 145 5.90 -9.70 -1.02
N LEU A 146 5.93 -8.88 -2.06
CA LEU A 146 4.75 -8.31 -2.69
C LEU A 146 4.67 -8.77 -4.15
N ASP A 147 3.65 -9.55 -4.44
CA ASP A 147 3.29 -9.94 -5.79
C ASP A 147 2.47 -8.81 -6.44
N VAL A 148 2.89 -8.33 -7.61
CA VAL A 148 2.25 -7.21 -8.30
C VAL A 148 1.77 -7.56 -9.70
N VAL A 149 0.63 -6.99 -10.07
CA VAL A 149 -0.01 -7.19 -11.38
C VAL A 149 -0.62 -5.88 -11.90
N VAL A 150 -0.68 -5.71 -13.23
CA VAL A 150 -1.45 -4.63 -13.83
C VAL A 150 -2.86 -5.13 -14.13
N LEU A 151 -3.85 -4.48 -13.54
CA LEU A 151 -5.26 -4.79 -13.79
C LEU A 151 -5.71 -4.22 -15.14
N LYS A 152 -6.70 -4.87 -15.73
CA LYS A 152 -7.38 -4.47 -16.97
C LYS A 152 -8.86 -4.78 -16.80
N ASP A 153 -9.78 -3.92 -17.19
CA ASP A 153 -11.24 -4.21 -17.22
C ASP A 153 -11.81 -4.86 -15.93
N SER A 154 -11.17 -4.65 -14.78
CA SER A 154 -11.42 -5.36 -13.51
C SER A 154 -12.64 -4.85 -12.74
N GLY A 155 -13.23 -3.73 -13.17
CA GLY A 155 -14.33 -3.04 -12.49
C GLY A 155 -13.89 -2.19 -11.29
N VAL A 156 -12.61 -2.25 -10.92
CA VAL A 156 -12.02 -1.50 -9.79
C VAL A 156 -10.68 -0.88 -10.20
N VAL A 157 -10.23 0.12 -9.43
CA VAL A 157 -8.95 0.80 -9.70
C VAL A 157 -7.77 -0.01 -9.16
N GLY A 158 -7.97 -0.75 -8.08
CA GLY A 158 -6.96 -1.63 -7.52
C GLY A 158 -7.57 -2.76 -6.70
N LEU A 159 -6.72 -3.71 -6.32
CA LEU A 159 -7.02 -4.86 -5.48
C LEU A 159 -5.81 -5.16 -4.60
N GLY A 160 -6.02 -5.30 -3.29
CA GLY A 160 -5.00 -5.74 -2.35
C GLY A 160 -5.43 -6.97 -1.56
N SER A 161 -4.48 -7.84 -1.22
CA SER A 161 -4.73 -9.00 -0.35
C SER A 161 -3.50 -9.36 0.47
N ASP A 162 -3.71 -9.75 1.73
CA ASP A 162 -2.72 -10.40 2.58
C ASP A 162 -2.82 -11.92 2.38
N ILE A 163 -1.73 -12.52 1.90
CA ILE A 163 -1.60 -13.95 1.66
C ILE A 163 -0.56 -14.58 2.59
N THR A 164 -0.20 -13.89 3.67
CA THR A 164 0.74 -14.41 4.68
C THR A 164 0.19 -15.71 5.27
N PRO A 165 0.92 -16.84 5.15
CA PRO A 165 0.48 -18.11 5.72
C PRO A 165 0.32 -18.02 7.24
N SER A 166 -0.69 -18.69 7.79
CA SER A 166 -0.92 -18.71 9.24
C SER A 166 0.20 -19.38 10.03
N ASN A 167 0.95 -20.28 9.38
CA ASN A 167 2.12 -20.97 9.92
C ASN A 167 3.46 -20.33 9.48
N ASN A 168 3.45 -19.07 9.07
CA ASN A 168 4.66 -18.40 8.60
C ASN A 168 5.70 -18.20 9.73
N ASP A 169 6.93 -18.67 9.53
CA ASP A 169 8.02 -18.62 10.52
C ASP A 169 9.23 -17.78 10.05
N ASP A 170 9.20 -17.25 8.82
CA ASP A 170 10.30 -16.47 8.24
C ASP A 170 10.28 -14.97 8.60
N GLY A 171 9.23 -14.54 9.31
CA GLY A 171 9.02 -13.17 9.76
C GLY A 171 8.68 -12.17 8.65
N LYS A 172 8.33 -12.63 7.45
CA LYS A 172 7.86 -11.80 6.34
C LYS A 172 6.33 -11.67 6.32
N HIS A 173 5.85 -10.62 5.68
CA HIS A 173 4.49 -10.56 5.16
C HIS A 173 4.45 -10.86 3.68
N TYR A 174 3.42 -11.56 3.24
CA TYR A 174 3.19 -11.86 1.84
C TYR A 174 1.93 -11.15 1.39
N GLY A 175 2.06 -10.31 0.38
CA GLY A 175 0.97 -9.50 -0.14
C GLY A 175 0.78 -9.66 -1.63
N GLN A 176 -0.42 -9.35 -2.11
CA GLN A 176 -0.73 -9.21 -3.52
C GLN A 176 -1.31 -7.82 -3.77
N LEU A 177 -0.81 -7.09 -4.78
CA LEU A 177 -1.29 -5.77 -5.15
C LEU A 177 -1.50 -5.67 -6.67
N GLY A 178 -2.73 -5.39 -7.08
CA GLY A 178 -3.10 -5.10 -8.45
C GLY A 178 -3.56 -3.66 -8.57
N VAL A 179 -3.12 -2.94 -9.60
CA VAL A 179 -3.63 -1.61 -9.95
C VAL A 179 -3.80 -1.47 -11.45
N VAL A 180 -4.79 -0.70 -11.90
CA VAL A 180 -4.94 -0.37 -13.32
C VAL A 180 -3.80 0.54 -13.78
N ALA A 181 -3.36 0.39 -15.05
CA ALA A 181 -2.25 1.19 -15.59
C ALA A 181 -2.47 2.71 -15.44
N SER A 182 -3.70 3.20 -15.59
CA SER A 182 -4.02 4.62 -15.44
C SER A 182 -3.90 5.13 -14.00
N ALA A 183 -3.85 4.27 -12.99
CA ALA A 183 -3.59 4.65 -11.60
C ALA A 183 -2.10 4.82 -11.30
N LEU A 184 -1.23 4.31 -12.18
CA LEU A 184 0.23 4.43 -12.07
C LEU A 184 0.77 5.73 -12.69
N ASP A 185 -0.06 6.45 -13.47
CA ASP A 185 0.34 7.68 -14.14
C ASP A 185 0.92 8.71 -13.13
N PRO A 186 2.21 9.04 -13.23
CA PRO A 186 2.85 9.97 -12.30
C PRO A 186 2.20 11.35 -12.28
N LYS A 187 1.64 11.82 -13.38
CA LYS A 187 0.97 13.13 -13.43
C LYS A 187 -0.38 13.11 -12.73
N LYS A 188 -1.05 11.96 -12.78
CA LYS A 188 -2.29 11.76 -12.03
C LYS A 188 -2.01 11.75 -10.52
N LEU A 189 -0.92 11.11 -10.10
CA LEU A 189 -0.52 10.99 -8.70
C LEU A 189 0.18 12.24 -8.12
N PHE A 190 0.98 12.94 -8.92
CA PHE A 190 1.89 14.00 -8.47
C PHE A 190 1.75 15.33 -9.23
N GLY A 191 0.68 15.48 -10.03
CA GLY A 191 0.43 16.68 -10.83
C GLY A 191 1.39 16.83 -12.01
N ASN A 192 1.14 17.82 -12.86
CA ASN A 192 1.97 18.06 -14.06
C ASN A 192 3.41 18.44 -13.73
N ASP A 193 3.65 19.02 -12.55
CA ASP A 193 4.97 19.41 -12.06
C ASP A 193 5.68 18.29 -11.28
N LEU A 194 5.00 17.15 -11.07
CA LEU A 194 5.46 16.00 -10.29
C LEU A 194 5.82 16.34 -8.83
N LYS A 195 5.27 17.45 -8.31
CA LYS A 195 5.52 17.95 -6.96
C LYS A 195 4.24 18.08 -6.13
N THR A 196 3.08 17.95 -6.75
CA THR A 196 1.78 18.15 -6.12
C THR A 196 1.07 16.82 -5.92
N ILE A 197 0.99 16.33 -4.69
CA ILE A 197 0.29 15.07 -4.41
C ILE A 197 -1.20 15.24 -4.69
N ASN A 198 -1.73 14.36 -5.55
CA ASN A 198 -3.16 14.15 -5.69
C ASN A 198 -3.62 13.08 -4.70
N LEU A 199 -4.15 13.54 -3.56
CA LEU A 199 -4.45 12.67 -2.44
C LEU A 199 -5.56 11.67 -2.75
N ALA A 200 -6.57 12.03 -3.56
CA ALA A 200 -7.66 11.13 -3.90
C ALA A 200 -7.17 9.88 -4.64
N ASP A 201 -6.34 10.07 -5.66
CA ASP A 201 -5.79 8.95 -6.45
C ASP A 201 -4.77 8.13 -5.65
N LEU A 202 -3.93 8.79 -4.84
CA LEU A 202 -2.96 8.09 -3.99
C LEU A 202 -3.65 7.30 -2.86
N ARG A 203 -4.76 7.79 -2.31
CA ARG A 203 -5.55 7.11 -1.28
C ARG A 203 -6.02 5.75 -1.75
N THR A 204 -6.45 5.61 -3.00
CA THR A 204 -6.86 4.31 -3.55
C THR A 204 -5.70 3.32 -3.52
N ILE A 205 -4.49 3.73 -3.90
CA ILE A 205 -3.31 2.85 -3.86
C ILE A 205 -2.94 2.50 -2.43
N LEU A 206 -2.97 3.48 -1.51
CA LEU A 206 -2.69 3.25 -0.09
C LEU A 206 -3.72 2.31 0.55
N HIS A 207 -4.99 2.42 0.17
CA HIS A 207 -6.07 1.53 0.58
C HIS A 207 -5.76 0.08 0.19
N GLU A 208 -5.45 -0.17 -1.08
CA GLU A 208 -5.10 -1.52 -1.53
C GLU A 208 -3.80 -2.02 -0.87
N PHE A 209 -2.80 -1.15 -0.73
CA PHE A 209 -1.57 -1.50 -0.04
C PHE A 209 -1.81 -1.89 1.43
N SER A 210 -2.73 -1.23 2.13
CA SER A 210 -3.13 -1.61 3.49
C SER A 210 -3.73 -3.02 3.56
N HIS A 211 -4.46 -3.47 2.54
CA HIS A 211 -4.94 -4.86 2.47
C HIS A 211 -3.79 -5.86 2.40
N THR A 212 -2.69 -5.53 1.72
CA THR A 212 -1.48 -6.37 1.69
C THR A 212 -0.83 -6.56 3.06
N LYS A 213 -1.21 -5.73 4.03
CA LYS A 213 -0.77 -5.79 5.44
C LYS A 213 -1.83 -6.40 6.37
N GLY A 214 -2.91 -6.93 5.81
CA GLY A 214 -3.98 -7.63 6.54
C GLY A 214 -4.98 -6.69 7.22
N TYR A 215 -5.05 -5.43 6.78
CA TYR A 215 -6.09 -4.52 7.22
C TYR A 215 -7.36 -4.71 6.40
N THR A 216 -8.52 -4.61 7.05
CA THR A 216 -9.85 -4.82 6.44
C THR A 216 -10.55 -3.49 6.21
N HIS A 217 -11.74 -3.54 5.61
CA HIS A 217 -12.61 -2.39 5.41
C HIS A 217 -13.32 -1.90 6.68
N ASN A 218 -13.33 -2.69 7.75
CA ASN A 218 -13.99 -2.32 8.99
C ASN A 218 -12.99 -1.74 9.99
N GLY A 219 -12.86 -0.41 9.94
CA GLY A 219 -11.91 0.40 10.68
C GLY A 219 -11.41 1.55 9.82
N ASN A 220 -10.29 2.14 10.21
CA ASN A 220 -9.72 3.32 9.55
C ASN A 220 -8.32 3.10 8.96
N MET A 221 -7.94 1.84 8.72
CA MET A 221 -6.64 1.48 8.12
C MET A 221 -6.66 1.40 6.60
N THR A 222 -7.84 1.24 5.99
CA THR A 222 -8.04 1.16 4.53
C THR A 222 -8.88 2.34 4.05
N TYR A 223 -9.98 2.66 4.74
CA TYR A 223 -10.75 3.88 4.49
C TYR A 223 -10.30 5.04 5.37
N GLN A 224 -10.27 6.24 4.79
CA GLN A 224 -10.06 7.47 5.57
C GLN A 224 -11.33 7.79 6.35
N ARG A 225 -11.39 7.33 7.60
CA ARG A 225 -12.51 7.56 8.54
C ARG A 225 -11.99 8.13 9.83
N VAL A 226 -11.12 9.11 9.68
CA VAL A 226 -10.49 9.84 10.78
C VAL A 226 -11.21 11.17 10.95
N PRO A 227 -11.50 11.62 12.18
CA PRO A 227 -12.07 12.94 12.41
C PRO A 227 -11.09 13.99 11.92
N THR A 228 -11.34 14.58 10.77
CA THR A 228 -10.41 15.55 10.17
C THR A 228 -10.47 16.91 10.85
N GLY A 229 -11.48 17.20 11.69
CA GLY A 229 -11.73 18.56 12.21
C GLY A 229 -11.88 19.62 11.09
N GLN A 230 -11.92 19.17 9.83
CA GLN A 230 -11.99 19.92 8.59
C GLN A 230 -13.06 19.22 7.76
N SER A 231 -14.02 19.98 7.24
CA SER A 231 -15.03 19.47 6.31
C SER A 231 -14.34 18.66 5.22
N GLU A 232 -14.72 17.39 5.07
CA GLU A 232 -14.32 16.56 3.95
C GLU A 232 -14.80 17.23 2.67
N ASN A 233 -13.88 17.92 1.99
CA ASN A 233 -14.05 18.37 0.62
C ASN A 233 -13.05 17.59 -0.22
N GLY A 234 -13.51 16.48 -0.83
CA GLY A 234 -12.80 15.77 -1.91
C GLY A 234 -12.22 14.42 -1.53
#